data_AF-A0A2V2DJL1-F1
#
_entry.id   AF-A0A2V2DJL1-F1
#
_cell.length_a   1.000
_cell.length_b   1.000
_cell.length_c   1.000
_cell.angle_alpha   90.00
_cell.angle_beta   90.00
_cell.angle_gamma   90.00
#
_symmetry.space_group_name_H-M   'P 1'
#
loop_
_entity.id
_entity.type
_entity.pdbx_description
1 polymer ?
#
loop_
_entity_poly.entity_id
_entity_poly.type
_entity_poly.pdbx_seq_one_letter_code
_entity_poly.pdbx_strand_id
1 'polypeptide(L)' 'MENEYLEKMRYLAKRETRSLSNLLEHLCKLYIEKYEQDHGKIEMENAEKED' A
#
# COMPACT_ATOMS: atom_id res chain seq x y z
N MET A 1 1.50 -15.96 -12.74
CA MET A 1 1.28 -15.75 -11.29
C MET A 1 1.13 -14.27 -10.97
N GLU A 2 2.08 -13.39 -11.33
CA GLU A 2 1.94 -11.93 -11.14
C GLU A 2 0.67 -11.34 -11.79
N ASN A 3 0.34 -11.80 -12.99
CA ASN A 3 -0.83 -11.29 -13.72
C ASN A 3 -2.17 -11.61 -13.02
N GLU A 4 -2.24 -12.70 -12.24
CA GLU A 4 -3.47 -13.08 -11.52
C GLU A 4 -3.79 -12.14 -10.35
N TYR A 5 -2.76 -11.75 -9.59
CA TYR A 5 -2.94 -10.83 -8.46
C TYR A 5 -3.32 -9.43 -8.92
N LEU A 6 -2.72 -8.95 -10.02
CA LEU A 6 -3.08 -7.66 -10.59
C LEU A 6 -4.57 -7.62 -11.01
N GLU A 7 -5.06 -8.67 -11.66
CA GLU A 7 -6.47 -8.78 -12.04
C GLU A 7 -7.40 -8.82 -10.82
N LYS A 8 -7.03 -9.56 -9.76
CA LYS A 8 -7.77 -9.55 -8.48
C LYS A 8 -7.80 -8.16 -7.84
N MET A 9 -6.69 -7.41 -7.87
CA MET A 9 -6.65 -6.05 -7.36
C MET A 9 -7.54 -5.10 -8.17
N ARG A 10 -7.52 -5.20 -9.51
CA ARG A 10 -8.42 -4.43 -10.40
C ARG A 10 -9.89 -4.75 -10.10
N TYR A 11 -10.22 -6.01 -9.92
CA TYR A 11 -11.57 -6.46 -9.55
C TYR A 11 -12.02 -5.83 -8.22
N LEU A 12 -11.18 -5.87 -7.19
CA LEU A 12 -11.49 -5.27 -5.88
C LEU A 12 -11.66 -3.76 -5.98
N ALA A 13 -10.77 -3.06 -6.68
CA ALA A 13 -10.85 -1.61 -6.85
C ALA A 13 -12.17 -1.20 -7.52
N LYS A 14 -12.59 -1.93 -8.58
CA LYS A 14 -13.87 -1.70 -9.25
C LYS A 14 -15.06 -1.92 -8.31
N ARG A 15 -15.03 -2.98 -7.50
CA ARG A 15 -16.10 -3.30 -6.53
C ARG A 15 -16.22 -2.22 -5.45
N GLU A 16 -15.12 -1.60 -5.08
CA GLU A 16 -15.06 -0.53 -4.07
C GLU A 16 -15.23 0.88 -4.66
N THR A 17 -15.59 1.01 -5.95
CA THR A 17 -15.78 2.30 -6.64
C THR A 17 -14.57 3.26 -6.54
N ARG A 18 -13.36 2.69 -6.49
CA ARG A 18 -12.09 3.42 -6.34
C ARG A 18 -11.13 3.07 -7.46
N SER A 19 -10.15 3.93 -7.72
CA SER A 19 -9.04 3.58 -8.60
C SER A 19 -8.16 2.50 -7.97
N LEU A 20 -7.43 1.76 -8.81
CA LEU A 20 -6.45 0.78 -8.35
C LEU A 20 -5.36 1.44 -7.50
N SER A 21 -4.88 2.63 -7.90
CA SER A 21 -3.87 3.38 -7.16
C SER A 21 -4.35 3.70 -5.74
N ASN A 22 -5.59 4.17 -5.60
CA ASN A 22 -6.15 4.50 -4.30
C ASN A 22 -6.29 3.23 -3.44
N LEU A 23 -6.65 2.08 -4.04
CA LEU A 23 -6.67 0.79 -3.35
C LEU A 23 -5.32 0.41 -2.79
N LEU A 24 -4.29 0.42 -3.64
CA LEU A 24 -2.94 0.07 -3.23
C LEU A 24 -2.41 1.02 -2.16
N GLU A 25 -2.59 2.33 -2.32
CA GLU A 25 -2.13 3.33 -1.33
C GLU A 25 -2.72 3.06 0.06
N HIS A 26 -4.03 2.82 0.14
CA HIS A 26 -4.70 2.52 1.40
C HIS A 26 -4.20 1.22 2.03
N LEU A 27 -4.07 0.16 1.23
CA LEU A 27 -3.57 -1.13 1.72
C LEU A 27 -2.12 -1.02 2.21
N CYS A 28 -1.29 -0.25 1.52
CA CYS A 28 0.08 0.03 1.95
C CYS A 28 0.10 0.77 3.29
N LYS A 29 -0.74 1.80 3.49
CA LYS A 29 -0.84 2.52 4.77
C LYS A 29 -1.26 1.58 5.92
N LEU A 30 -2.29 0.77 5.71
CA LEU A 30 -2.73 -0.21 6.71
C LEU A 30 -1.64 -1.23 7.05
N TYR A 31 -0.88 -1.67 6.04
CA TYR A 31 0.24 -2.58 6.26
C TYR A 31 1.36 -1.93 7.07
N ILE A 32 1.72 -0.68 6.76
CA ILE A 32 2.73 0.09 7.52
C ILE A 32 2.28 0.25 8.96
N GLU A 33 1.04 0.70 9.20
CA GLU A 33 0.51 0.89 10.55
C GLU A 33 0.58 -0.40 11.38
N LYS A 34 0.18 -1.54 10.78
CA LYS A 34 0.26 -2.83 11.45
C LYS A 34 1.71 -3.23 11.73
N TYR A 35 2.59 -3.06 10.74
CA TYR A 35 4.00 -3.37 10.90
C TYR A 35 4.62 -2.57 12.05
N GLU A 36 4.33 -1.27 12.12
CA GLU A 36 4.83 -0.38 13.16
C GLU A 36 4.29 -0.71 14.56
N GLN A 37 3.05 -1.21 14.65
CA GLN A 37 2.49 -1.72 15.91
C GLN A 37 3.25 -2.94 16.43
N ASP A 38 3.65 -3.84 15.52
CA ASP A 38 4.30 -5.11 15.87
C ASP A 38 5.82 -4.97 16.08
N HIS A 39 6.48 -4.04 15.37
CA HIS A 39 7.95 -3.98 15.28
C HIS A 39 8.55 -2.63 15.76
N GLY A 40 7.70 -1.66 16.11
CA GLY A 40 8.13 -0.29 16.38
C GLY A 40 8.09 0.59 15.12
N LYS A 41 8.14 1.90 15.34
CA LYS A 41 8.02 2.89 14.25
C LYS A 41 9.15 2.76 13.24
N ILE A 42 8.81 2.95 11.97
CA ILE A 42 9.80 3.07 10.91
C ILE A 42 10.42 4.47 11.04
N GLU A 43 11.67 4.52 11.51
CA GLU A 43 12.41 5.77 11.58
C GLU A 43 12.94 6.11 10.19
N MET A 44 12.38 7.15 9.58
CA MET A 44 12.87 7.73 8.34
C MET A 44 14.07 8.65 8.66
N GLU A 45 15.15 8.09 9.18
CA GLU A 45 16.41 8.82 9.30
C GLU A 45 16.97 9.03 7.89
N ASN A 46 16.86 10.25 7.38
CA ASN A 46 17.26 10.68 6.04
C ASN A 46 16.36 10.18 4.90
N ALA A 47 15.09 10.58 4.90
CA ALA A 47 14.45 10.89 3.63
C ALA A 47 15.13 12.15 3.07
N GLU A 48 16.30 11.94 2.45
CA GLU A 48 17.07 12.99 1.82
C GLU A 48 16.16 13.77 0.88
N LYS A 49 16.27 15.09 0.97
CA LYS A 49 15.87 16.00 -0.09
C LYS A 49 16.62 15.55 -1.34
N GLU A 50 15.97 14.80 -2.22
CA GLU A 50 16.37 14.74 -3.62
C GLU A 50 15.67 15.90 -4.34
N ASP A 51 16.47 16.63 -5.13
CA ASP A 51 16.32 18.03 -5.57
C ASP A 51 14.98 18.46 -6.23
#